data_AF-A0A838EWL3-F1
#
_entry.id   AF-A0A838EWL3-F1
#
_cell.length_a   1.000
_cell.length_b   1.000
_cell.length_c   1.000
_cell.angle_alpha   90.00
_cell.angle_beta   90.00
_cell.angle_gamma   90.00
#
_symmetry.space_group_name_H-M   'P 1'
#
loop_
_entity.id
_entity.type
_entity.pdbx_description
1 polymer ?
#
loop_
_entity_poly.entity_id
_entity_poly.type
_entity_poly.pdbx_seq_one_letter_code
_entity_poly.pdbx_strand_id
1 'polypeptide(L)'
;MTSLPIDNVQVLPDSHANDNARLTVEEVGSALLKNQEHFDSLFDDVQTITTLFDDNCTIMPMQCRDAIRTLGKVKQNTQHIHRLLDEPDHLPFIFTALRYRLIFQIHLIEERVQQLICFIESYRAICTHTALSFGSLQRRKQIYRTLEVLLEAINDISQQIHFIKHEVRFHQVKLAAHSRSTPTDDILEEHESDKRHLLYLPMQQ
;
A
#
# COMPACT_ATOMS: atom_id res chain seq x y z
N MET A 1 -49.78 3.73 38.33
CA MET A 1 -48.58 4.09 39.11
C MET A 1 -47.71 2.86 39.17
N THR A 2 -46.76 2.76 38.24
CA THR A 2 -45.84 1.62 38.11
C THR A 2 -44.45 2.22 37.95
N SER A 3 -43.69 2.16 39.03
CA SER A 3 -42.30 2.59 39.15
C SER A 3 -41.40 1.62 38.39
N LEU A 4 -40.63 2.14 37.42
CA LEU A 4 -39.57 1.39 36.75
C LEU A 4 -38.28 1.50 37.59
N PRO A 5 -37.55 0.38 37.81
CA PRO A 5 -36.28 0.42 38.50
C PRO A 5 -35.19 0.90 37.51
N ILE A 6 -34.54 1.98 37.91
CA ILE A 6 -33.22 2.38 37.43
C ILE A 6 -32.25 1.51 38.23
N ASP A 7 -31.50 0.63 37.56
CA ASP A 7 -30.14 0.23 37.95
C ASP A 7 -29.65 -0.93 37.06
N ASN A 8 -28.76 -0.59 36.14
CA ASN A 8 -27.62 -1.44 35.78
C ASN A 8 -26.70 -0.64 34.86
N VAL A 9 -25.87 0.22 35.47
CA VAL A 9 -24.67 0.73 34.82
C VAL A 9 -23.71 -0.45 34.71
N GLN A 10 -23.70 -1.12 33.56
CA GLN A 10 -22.63 -2.03 33.20
C GLN A 10 -21.35 -1.21 33.12
N VAL A 11 -20.49 -1.37 34.12
CA VAL A 11 -19.10 -0.94 34.07
C VAL A 11 -18.46 -1.70 32.91
N LEU A 12 -18.14 -0.98 31.83
CA LEU A 12 -17.37 -1.51 30.72
C LEU A 12 -16.05 -2.05 31.30
N PRO A 13 -15.65 -3.30 31.01
CA PRO A 13 -14.32 -3.77 31.36
C PRO A 13 -13.31 -2.88 30.65
N ASP A 14 -12.36 -2.36 31.42
CA ASP A 14 -11.25 -1.56 30.95
C ASP A 14 -10.64 -2.23 29.71
N SER A 15 -10.90 -1.62 28.56
CA SER A 15 -10.29 -1.97 27.29
C SER A 15 -8.79 -1.97 27.53
N HIS A 16 -8.20 -3.17 27.46
CA HIS A 16 -6.76 -3.34 27.30
C HIS A 16 -6.27 -2.21 26.39
N ALA A 17 -5.35 -1.40 26.93
CA ALA A 17 -4.54 -0.48 26.16
C ALA A 17 -3.75 -1.34 25.18
N ASN A 18 -4.41 -1.69 24.08
CA ASN A 18 -3.84 -2.43 23.00
C ASN A 18 -2.85 -1.45 22.39
N ASP A 19 -1.56 -1.77 22.52
CA ASP A 19 -0.45 -1.07 21.89
C ASP A 19 -0.63 -1.11 20.36
N ASN A 20 -1.59 -0.34 19.85
CA ASN A 20 -1.71 0.05 18.47
C ASN A 20 -0.63 1.09 18.20
N ALA A 21 0.62 0.70 18.42
CA ALA A 21 1.77 1.49 18.04
C ALA A 21 1.66 1.69 16.53
N ARG A 22 1.39 2.94 16.12
CA ARG A 22 1.48 3.33 14.73
C ARG A 22 2.86 2.97 14.23
N LEU A 23 2.93 2.31 13.08
CA LEU A 23 4.23 2.01 12.49
C LEU A 23 4.98 3.32 12.27
N THR A 24 6.26 3.30 12.57
CA THR A 24 7.18 4.37 12.22
C THR A 24 7.31 4.45 10.71
N VAL A 25 7.79 5.61 10.26
CA VAL A 25 8.05 5.84 8.84
C VAL A 25 9.13 4.88 8.32
N GLU A 26 10.14 4.57 9.14
CA GLU A 26 11.19 3.61 8.83
C GLU A 26 10.65 2.17 8.68
N GLU A 27 9.73 1.74 9.54
CA GLU A 27 9.12 0.40 9.47
C GLU A 27 8.29 0.23 8.19
N VAL A 28 7.44 1.21 7.87
CA VAL A 28 6.66 1.16 6.62
C VAL A 28 7.58 1.21 5.40
N GLY A 29 8.61 2.06 5.42
CA GLY A 29 9.61 2.11 4.35
C GLY A 29 10.35 0.78 4.16
N SER A 30 10.71 0.11 5.25
CA SER A 30 11.37 -1.21 5.20
C SER A 30 10.44 -2.30 4.70
N ALA A 31 9.17 -2.28 5.12
CA ALA A 31 8.15 -3.19 4.62
C ALA A 31 7.93 -3.01 3.11
N LEU A 32 7.88 -1.76 2.62
CA LEU A 32 7.76 -1.48 1.19
C LEU A 32 8.98 -1.96 0.39
N LEU A 33 10.20 -1.82 0.92
CA LEU A 33 11.42 -2.34 0.28
C LEU A 33 11.42 -3.87 0.19
N LYS A 34 11.03 -4.55 1.27
CA LYS A 34 10.86 -6.01 1.23
C LYS A 34 9.82 -6.43 0.19
N ASN A 35 8.75 -5.65 0.07
CA ASN A 35 7.73 -5.88 -0.96
C ASN A 35 8.21 -5.56 -2.38
N GLN A 36 9.20 -4.68 -2.55
CA GLN A 36 9.82 -4.44 -3.86
C GLN A 36 10.52 -5.71 -4.37
N GLU A 37 11.28 -6.40 -3.52
CA GLU A 37 11.90 -7.69 -3.89
C GLU A 37 10.84 -8.72 -4.30
N HIS A 38 9.67 -8.70 -3.64
CA HIS A 38 8.54 -9.52 -4.05
C HIS A 38 8.03 -9.14 -5.44
N PHE A 39 7.86 -7.85 -5.75
CA PHE A 39 7.42 -7.41 -7.08
C PHE A 39 8.43 -7.74 -8.18
N ASP A 40 9.74 -7.64 -7.90
CA ASP A 40 10.78 -8.04 -8.85
C ASP A 40 10.69 -9.56 -9.14
N SER A 41 10.49 -10.37 -8.10
CA SER A 41 10.22 -11.81 -8.29
C SER A 41 8.91 -12.08 -9.05
N LEU A 42 7.86 -11.28 -8.84
CA LEU A 42 6.61 -11.40 -9.59
C LEU A 42 6.81 -11.04 -11.07
N PHE A 43 7.64 -10.03 -11.34
CA PHE A 43 8.00 -9.64 -12.70
C PHE A 43 8.67 -10.79 -13.43
N ASP A 44 9.67 -11.44 -12.82
CA ASP A 44 10.36 -12.60 -13.40
C ASP A 44 9.42 -13.79 -13.66
N ASP A 45 8.52 -14.05 -12.70
CA ASP A 45 7.48 -15.09 -12.81
C ASP A 45 6.55 -14.82 -14.00
N VAL A 46 6.05 -13.59 -14.15
CA VAL A 46 5.18 -13.19 -15.27
C VAL A 46 5.95 -13.18 -16.58
N GLN A 47 7.19 -12.70 -16.60
CA GLN A 47 8.05 -12.69 -17.78
C GLN A 47 8.30 -14.12 -18.31
N THR A 48 8.48 -15.07 -17.41
CA THR A 48 8.59 -16.50 -17.75
C THR A 48 7.32 -17.01 -18.43
N ILE A 49 6.14 -16.60 -17.95
CA ILE A 49 4.87 -16.94 -18.62
C ILE A 49 4.76 -16.23 -19.97
N THR A 50 5.17 -14.96 -20.08
CA THR A 50 5.15 -14.20 -21.33
C THR A 50 5.94 -14.90 -22.43
N THR A 51 7.15 -15.39 -22.13
CA THR A 51 7.97 -16.12 -23.10
C THR A 51 7.34 -17.45 -23.54
N LEU A 52 6.56 -18.11 -22.67
CA LEU A 52 5.79 -19.31 -23.03
C LEU A 52 4.72 -18.99 -24.09
N PHE A 53 4.05 -17.84 -23.98
CA PHE A 53 2.96 -17.45 -24.87
C PHE A 53 3.39 -16.67 -26.11
N ASP A 54 4.68 -16.39 -26.30
CA ASP A 54 5.24 -15.82 -27.54
C ASP A 54 5.00 -16.74 -28.75
N ASP A 55 4.78 -16.19 -29.95
CA ASP A 55 4.15 -16.83 -31.12
C ASP A 55 4.83 -18.14 -31.62
N ASN A 56 6.06 -18.43 -31.19
CA ASN A 56 6.90 -19.52 -31.72
C ASN A 56 6.81 -20.86 -30.97
N CYS A 57 6.23 -20.90 -29.77
CA CYS A 57 6.26 -22.11 -28.94
C CYS A 57 5.01 -22.98 -29.12
N THR A 58 5.16 -24.30 -29.17
CA THR A 58 4.00 -25.21 -29.00
C THR A 58 3.69 -25.31 -27.51
N ILE A 59 2.50 -24.86 -27.09
CA ILE A 59 2.10 -24.83 -25.68
C ILE A 59 1.27 -26.07 -25.35
N MET A 60 1.75 -26.85 -24.38
CA MET A 60 1.08 -28.04 -23.86
C MET A 60 0.14 -27.69 -22.70
N PRO A 61 -0.92 -28.49 -22.45
CA PRO A 61 -1.84 -28.26 -21.34
C PRO A 61 -1.18 -28.20 -19.95
N MET A 62 -0.08 -28.93 -19.76
CA MET A 62 0.67 -28.89 -18.49
C MET A 62 1.34 -27.53 -18.29
N GLN A 63 1.91 -26.94 -19.33
CA GLN A 63 2.52 -25.61 -19.26
C GLN A 63 1.48 -24.53 -18.94
N CYS A 64 0.26 -24.65 -19.48
CA CYS A 64 -0.86 -23.78 -19.07
C CYS A 64 -1.20 -23.93 -17.58
N ARG A 65 -1.17 -25.15 -17.03
CA ARG A 65 -1.42 -25.39 -15.61
C ARG A 65 -0.33 -24.77 -14.74
N ASP A 66 0.92 -24.87 -15.16
CA ASP A 66 2.04 -24.26 -14.46
C ASP A 66 1.94 -22.73 -14.50
N ALA A 67 1.61 -22.14 -15.66
CA ALA A 67 1.35 -20.71 -15.78
C ALA A 67 0.21 -20.23 -14.86
N ILE A 68 -0.91 -20.96 -14.79
CA ILE A 68 -2.01 -20.65 -13.85
C ILE A 68 -1.54 -20.72 -12.40
N ARG A 69 -0.73 -21.72 -12.04
CA ARG A 69 -0.19 -21.85 -10.67
C ARG A 69 0.70 -20.65 -10.34
N THR A 70 1.56 -20.24 -11.26
CA THR A 70 2.44 -19.07 -11.09
C THR A 70 1.62 -17.79 -10.95
N LEU A 71 0.61 -17.55 -11.80
CA LEU A 71 -0.34 -16.44 -11.65
C LEU A 71 -1.09 -16.48 -10.30
N GLY A 72 -1.39 -17.68 -9.79
CA GLY A 72 -1.95 -17.85 -8.45
C GLY A 72 -1.03 -17.33 -7.34
N LYS A 73 0.29 -17.51 -7.47
CA LYS A 73 1.29 -16.94 -6.55
C LYS A 73 1.34 -15.42 -6.67
N VAL A 74 1.32 -14.89 -7.90
CA VAL A 74 1.24 -13.44 -8.16
C VAL A 74 0.06 -12.84 -7.40
N LYS A 75 -1.13 -13.43 -7.55
CA LYS A 75 -2.34 -13.01 -6.84
C LYS A 75 -2.20 -13.07 -5.31
N GLN A 76 -1.61 -14.12 -4.76
CA GLN A 76 -1.43 -14.24 -3.30
C GLN A 76 -0.50 -13.16 -2.75
N ASN A 77 0.59 -12.88 -3.46
CA ASN A 77 1.55 -11.85 -3.06
C ASN A 77 0.92 -10.45 -3.14
N THR A 78 0.19 -10.13 -4.21
CA THR A 78 -0.50 -8.83 -4.34
C THR A 78 -1.55 -8.65 -3.25
N GLN A 79 -2.30 -9.70 -2.91
CA GLN A 79 -3.27 -9.68 -1.80
C GLN A 79 -2.63 -9.49 -0.43
N HIS A 80 -1.41 -9.96 -0.24
CA HIS A 80 -0.67 -9.71 1.01
C HIS A 80 -0.31 -8.23 1.15
N ILE A 81 0.17 -7.61 0.07
CA ILE A 81 0.54 -6.20 0.03
C ILE A 81 -0.69 -5.30 0.13
N HIS A 82 -1.79 -5.69 -0.53
CA HIS A 82 -3.05 -4.99 -0.43
C HIS A 82 -3.51 -4.89 1.02
N ARG A 83 -3.49 -6.00 1.78
CA ARG A 83 -3.87 -6.02 3.19
C ARG A 83 -3.00 -5.09 4.05
N LEU A 84 -1.69 -5.06 3.81
CA LEU A 84 -0.78 -4.14 4.50
C LEU A 84 -1.15 -2.67 4.28
N LEU A 85 -1.63 -2.32 3.08
CA LEU A 85 -2.00 -0.95 2.73
C LEU A 85 -3.43 -0.58 3.15
N ASP A 86 -4.30 -1.57 3.28
CA ASP A 86 -5.72 -1.37 3.57
C ASP A 86 -5.96 -0.97 5.03
N GLU A 87 -5.06 -1.28 5.95
CA GLU A 87 -5.16 -0.94 7.38
C GLU A 87 -4.62 0.50 7.66
N PRO A 88 -5.45 1.56 7.60
CA PRO A 88 -4.97 2.94 7.70
C PRO A 88 -4.40 3.28 9.08
N ASP A 89 -4.90 2.62 10.13
CA ASP A 89 -4.60 2.94 11.52
C ASP A 89 -3.14 2.65 11.88
N HIS A 90 -2.50 1.75 11.11
CA HIS A 90 -1.11 1.38 11.28
C HIS A 90 -0.14 2.20 10.43
N LEU A 91 -0.63 3.01 9.48
CA LEU A 91 0.22 3.77 8.57
C LEU A 91 0.47 5.20 9.09
N PRO A 92 1.70 5.74 8.96
CA PRO A 92 1.95 7.15 9.20
C PRO A 92 1.09 8.03 8.29
N PHE A 93 0.65 9.19 8.79
CA PHE A 93 -0.21 10.12 8.06
C PHE A 93 0.32 10.46 6.65
N ILE A 94 1.64 10.58 6.49
CA ILE A 94 2.33 10.89 5.23
C ILE A 94 2.00 9.85 4.13
N PHE A 95 1.73 8.60 4.51
CA PHE A 95 1.38 7.53 3.57
C PHE A 95 -0.09 7.55 3.15
N THR A 96 -0.97 8.31 3.80
CA THR A 96 -2.42 8.24 3.55
C THR A 96 -2.76 8.51 2.07
N ALA A 97 -2.20 9.55 1.46
CA ALA A 97 -2.45 9.86 0.05
C ALA A 97 -1.72 8.88 -0.89
N LEU A 98 -0.51 8.46 -0.52
CA LEU A 98 0.33 7.57 -1.33
C LEU A 98 -0.24 6.14 -1.38
N ARG A 99 -0.93 5.69 -0.31
CA ARG A 99 -1.51 4.35 -0.23
C ARG A 99 -2.57 4.13 -1.31
N TYR A 100 -3.44 5.11 -1.55
CA TYR A 100 -4.56 4.93 -2.49
C TYR A 100 -4.08 4.70 -3.91
N ARG A 101 -2.98 5.36 -4.29
CA ARG A 101 -2.34 5.14 -5.58
C ARG A 101 -1.80 3.71 -5.72
N LEU A 102 -1.11 3.20 -4.69
CA LEU A 102 -0.61 1.83 -4.69
C LEU A 102 -1.74 0.80 -4.68
N ILE A 103 -2.76 0.98 -3.83
CA ILE A 103 -3.92 0.10 -3.75
C ILE A 103 -4.62 -0.01 -5.10
N PHE A 104 -4.82 1.11 -5.79
CA PHE A 104 -5.42 1.12 -7.12
C PHE A 104 -4.62 0.26 -8.12
N GLN A 105 -3.30 0.40 -8.14
CA GLN A 105 -2.43 -0.39 -9.02
C GLN A 105 -2.42 -1.87 -8.67
N ILE A 106 -2.39 -2.19 -7.38
CA ILE A 106 -2.46 -3.58 -6.91
C ILE A 106 -3.79 -4.21 -7.33
N HIS A 107 -4.89 -3.48 -7.21
CA HIS A 107 -6.20 -3.95 -7.64
C HIS A 107 -6.25 -4.21 -9.16
N LEU A 108 -5.66 -3.32 -9.96
CA LEU A 108 -5.54 -3.51 -11.40
C LEU A 108 -4.75 -4.79 -11.72
N ILE A 109 -3.63 -5.03 -11.04
CA ILE A 109 -2.85 -6.26 -11.19
C ILE A 109 -3.70 -7.49 -10.85
N GLU A 110 -4.42 -7.48 -9.72
CA GLU A 110 -5.28 -8.60 -9.31
C GLU A 110 -6.36 -8.91 -10.35
N GLU A 111 -7.00 -7.88 -10.91
CA GLU A 111 -7.98 -8.02 -11.99
C GLU A 111 -7.34 -8.65 -13.24
N ARG A 112 -6.18 -8.16 -13.66
CA ARG A 112 -5.46 -8.69 -14.84
C ARG A 112 -5.01 -10.14 -14.63
N VAL A 113 -4.51 -10.47 -13.45
CA VAL A 113 -4.13 -11.84 -13.09
C VAL A 113 -5.35 -12.76 -13.15
N GLN A 114 -6.49 -12.35 -12.60
CA GLN A 114 -7.72 -13.15 -12.66
C GLN A 114 -8.21 -13.34 -14.09
N GLN A 115 -8.17 -12.28 -14.90
CA GLN A 115 -8.52 -12.33 -16.32
C GLN A 115 -7.62 -13.30 -17.10
N LEU A 116 -6.30 -13.25 -16.86
CA LEU A 116 -5.32 -14.14 -17.47
C LEU A 116 -5.55 -15.61 -17.09
N ILE A 117 -5.86 -15.89 -15.83
CA ILE A 117 -6.21 -17.25 -15.39
C ILE A 117 -7.39 -17.79 -16.22
N CYS A 118 -8.46 -17.02 -16.36
CA CYS A 118 -9.63 -17.41 -17.16
C CYS A 118 -9.28 -17.64 -18.65
N PHE A 119 -8.45 -16.77 -19.24
CA PHE A 119 -8.01 -16.93 -20.63
C PHE A 119 -7.13 -18.16 -20.83
N ILE A 120 -6.18 -18.41 -19.94
CA ILE A 120 -5.29 -19.57 -20.00
C ILE A 120 -6.06 -20.86 -19.78
N GLU A 121 -7.03 -20.89 -18.86
CA GLU A 121 -7.92 -22.06 -18.69
C GLU A 121 -8.73 -22.36 -19.95
N SER A 122 -9.28 -21.31 -20.57
CA SER A 122 -10.04 -21.42 -21.81
C SER A 122 -9.16 -21.87 -22.99
N TYR A 123 -7.90 -21.43 -23.04
CA TYR A 123 -6.92 -21.85 -24.04
C TYR A 123 -6.44 -23.29 -23.80
N ARG A 124 -6.23 -23.68 -22.55
CA ARG A 124 -5.82 -25.04 -22.15
C ARG A 124 -6.76 -26.12 -22.68
N ALA A 125 -8.07 -25.83 -22.73
CA ALA A 125 -9.07 -26.77 -23.24
C ALA A 125 -8.92 -27.08 -24.74
N ILE A 126 -8.22 -26.25 -25.51
CA ILE A 126 -8.11 -26.36 -26.97
C ILE A 126 -6.67 -26.55 -27.47
N CYS A 127 -5.67 -26.42 -26.59
CA CYS A 127 -4.25 -26.50 -26.97
C CYS A 127 -3.71 -27.95 -27.15
N THR A 128 -4.58 -28.96 -27.12
CA THR A 128 -4.25 -30.37 -27.35
C THR A 128 -4.16 -30.74 -28.83
N HIS A 129 -4.71 -29.91 -29.73
CA HIS A 129 -4.74 -30.20 -31.15
C HIS A 129 -3.47 -29.68 -31.84
N THR A 130 -2.78 -30.56 -32.55
CA THR A 130 -1.51 -30.29 -33.25
C THR A 130 -1.63 -29.23 -34.35
N ALA A 131 -2.85 -28.92 -34.79
CA ALA A 131 -3.12 -27.84 -35.73
C ALA A 131 -3.56 -26.57 -34.98
N LEU A 132 -2.73 -25.52 -35.08
CA LEU A 132 -3.06 -24.18 -34.62
C LEU A 132 -4.28 -23.65 -35.39
N SER A 133 -5.47 -23.86 -34.83
CA SER A 133 -6.67 -23.23 -35.35
C SER A 133 -6.54 -21.70 -35.26
N PHE A 134 -7.21 -20.98 -36.17
CA PHE A 134 -7.25 -19.51 -36.11
C PHE A 134 -7.72 -19.00 -34.74
N GLY A 135 -8.71 -19.66 -34.13
CA GLY A 135 -9.23 -19.32 -32.80
C GLY A 135 -8.21 -19.51 -31.67
N SER A 136 -7.40 -20.58 -31.71
CA SER A 136 -6.34 -20.77 -30.71
C SER A 136 -5.25 -19.70 -30.82
N LEU A 137 -4.86 -19.31 -32.03
CA LEU A 137 -3.89 -18.23 -32.24
C LEU A 137 -4.40 -16.89 -31.72
N GLN A 138 -5.67 -16.56 -31.97
CA GLN A 138 -6.27 -15.33 -31.47
C GLN A 138 -6.30 -15.29 -29.93
N ARG A 139 -6.67 -16.40 -29.27
CA ARG A 139 -6.64 -16.49 -27.80
C ARG A 139 -5.22 -16.38 -27.25
N ARG A 140 -4.24 -17.01 -27.89
CA ARG A 140 -2.82 -16.88 -27.53
C ARG A 140 -2.38 -15.41 -27.55
N LYS A 141 -2.67 -14.69 -28.64
CA LYS A 141 -2.34 -13.26 -28.77
C LYS A 141 -3.02 -12.40 -27.71
N GLN A 142 -4.26 -12.74 -27.35
CA GLN A 142 -4.97 -12.04 -26.28
C GLN A 142 -4.33 -12.28 -24.91
N ILE A 143 -3.92 -13.52 -24.61
CA ILE A 143 -3.15 -13.85 -23.39
C ILE A 143 -1.85 -13.06 -23.37
N TYR A 144 -1.08 -13.11 -24.45
CA TYR A 144 0.21 -12.43 -24.57
C TYR A 144 0.09 -10.92 -24.33
N ARG A 145 -0.84 -10.23 -25.01
CA ARG A 145 -1.07 -8.78 -24.78
C ARG A 145 -1.47 -8.46 -23.34
N THR A 146 -2.27 -9.33 -22.72
CA THR A 146 -2.69 -9.13 -21.33
C THR A 146 -1.53 -9.34 -20.36
N LEU A 147 -0.60 -10.25 -20.67
CA LEU A 147 0.66 -10.42 -19.92
C LEU A 147 1.58 -9.20 -20.05
N GLU A 148 1.68 -8.59 -21.24
CA GLU A 148 2.46 -7.36 -21.44
C GLU A 148 1.92 -6.20 -20.58
N VAL A 149 0.60 -6.00 -20.58
CA VAL A 149 -0.06 -4.98 -19.74
C VAL A 149 0.15 -5.28 -18.25
N LEU A 150 0.13 -6.55 -17.85
CA LEU A 150 0.42 -6.95 -16.47
C LEU A 150 1.87 -6.65 -16.08
N LEU A 151 2.84 -6.92 -16.95
CA LEU A 151 4.26 -6.60 -16.72
C LEU A 151 4.49 -5.11 -16.55
N GLU A 152 3.85 -4.29 -17.41
CA GLU A 152 3.89 -2.84 -17.31
C GLU A 152 3.34 -2.37 -15.94
N ALA A 153 2.19 -2.88 -15.53
CA ALA A 153 1.59 -2.54 -14.24
C ALA A 153 2.47 -2.96 -13.03
N ILE A 154 3.12 -4.12 -13.09
CA ILE A 154 4.06 -4.56 -12.04
C ILE A 154 5.27 -3.62 -11.99
N ASN A 155 5.86 -3.29 -13.14
CA ASN A 155 6.99 -2.37 -13.23
C ASN A 155 6.65 -0.96 -12.72
N ASP A 156 5.44 -0.48 -13.00
CA ASP A 156 4.94 0.80 -12.51
C ASP A 156 4.84 0.84 -10.98
N ILE A 157 4.48 -0.28 -10.33
CA ILE A 157 4.50 -0.36 -8.87
C ILE A 157 5.91 -0.22 -8.33
N SER A 158 6.89 -0.92 -8.90
CA SER A 158 8.30 -0.80 -8.46
C SER A 158 8.79 0.64 -8.54
N GLN A 159 8.44 1.36 -9.61
CA GLN A 159 8.75 2.80 -9.74
C GLN A 159 8.02 3.65 -8.70
N GLN A 160 6.76 3.34 -8.41
CA GLN A 160 5.98 4.07 -7.40
C GLN A 160 6.50 3.84 -5.99
N ILE A 161 6.93 2.62 -5.64
CA ILE A 161 7.57 2.33 -4.35
C ILE A 161 8.84 3.19 -4.21
N HIS A 162 9.65 3.27 -5.27
CA HIS A 162 10.84 4.12 -5.27
C HIS A 162 10.48 5.61 -5.09
N PHE A 163 9.46 6.11 -5.78
CA PHE A 163 8.96 7.49 -5.59
C PHE A 163 8.50 7.75 -4.15
N ILE A 164 7.70 6.84 -3.58
CA ILE A 164 7.20 6.93 -2.21
C ILE A 164 8.36 7.01 -1.22
N LYS A 165 9.42 6.22 -1.42
CA LYS A 165 10.64 6.29 -0.60
C LYS A 165 11.29 7.68 -0.62
N HIS A 166 11.36 8.33 -1.78
CA HIS A 166 11.92 9.68 -1.89
C HIS A 166 11.05 10.71 -1.17
N GLU A 167 9.73 10.67 -1.39
CA GLU A 167 8.77 11.55 -0.70
C GLU A 167 8.86 11.40 0.82
N VAL A 168 8.90 10.16 1.30
CA VAL A 168 9.05 9.84 2.72
C VAL A 168 10.31 10.46 3.30
N ARG A 169 11.47 10.27 2.64
CA ARG A 169 12.75 10.84 3.06
C ARG A 169 12.70 12.37 3.07
N PHE A 170 12.10 12.98 2.05
CA PHE A 170 11.93 14.43 1.97
C PHE A 170 11.12 14.96 3.16
N HIS A 171 10.01 14.30 3.49
CA HIS A 171 9.19 14.66 4.65
C HIS A 171 9.94 14.50 5.98
N GLN A 172 10.75 13.45 6.15
CA GLN A 172 11.58 13.27 7.35
C GLN A 172 12.59 14.41 7.52
N VAL A 173 13.31 14.79 6.45
CA VAL A 173 14.26 15.91 6.48
C VAL A 173 13.55 17.22 6.79
N LYS A 174 12.39 17.46 6.17
CA LYS A 174 11.58 18.65 6.41
C LYS A 174 11.16 18.73 7.88
N LEU A 175 10.65 17.65 8.47
CA LEU A 175 10.26 17.61 9.88
C LEU A 175 11.46 17.87 10.80
N ALA A 176 12.61 17.23 10.55
CA ALA A 176 13.82 17.42 11.34
C ALA A 176 14.36 18.86 11.28
N ALA A 177 14.19 19.55 10.14
CA ALA A 177 14.56 20.95 9.99
C ALA A 177 13.64 21.89 10.80
N HIS A 178 12.33 21.63 10.83
CA HIS A 178 11.37 22.44 11.59
C HIS A 178 11.60 22.32 13.11
N SER A 179 11.99 21.13 13.61
CA SER A 179 12.32 20.92 15.02
C SER A 179 13.59 21.69 15.47
N ARG A 180 14.47 22.07 14.54
CA ARG A 180 15.68 22.86 14.83
C ARG A 180 15.48 24.36 14.71
N SER A 181 14.43 24.80 14.02
CA SER A 181 14.16 26.20 13.70
C SER A 181 13.10 26.84 14.58
N THR A 182 12.58 26.16 15.61
CA THR A 182 11.99 26.84 16.76
C THR A 182 13.15 27.38 17.59
N PRO A 183 13.52 28.67 17.48
CA PRO A 183 14.32 29.27 18.52
C PRO A 183 13.53 29.06 19.81
N THR A 184 14.17 28.42 20.79
CA THR A 184 13.86 28.75 22.17
C THR A 184 14.10 30.25 22.27
N ASP A 185 13.05 31.03 22.05
CA ASP A 185 12.88 32.29 22.74
C ASP A 185 12.82 31.89 24.21
N ASP A 186 14.00 31.60 24.79
CA ASP A 186 14.27 31.82 26.19
C ASP A 186 14.04 33.32 26.37
N ILE A 187 12.76 33.60 26.61
CA ILE A 187 12.24 34.54 27.56
C ILE A 187 13.39 34.94 28.51
N LEU A 188 14.05 36.03 28.13
CA LEU A 188 14.46 37.04 29.08
C LEU A 188 13.20 37.37 29.89
N GLU A 189 12.97 36.63 30.98
CA GLU A 189 12.19 37.13 32.11
C GLU A 189 13.01 38.29 32.68
N GLU A 190 12.86 39.43 32.02
CA GLU A 190 13.32 40.72 32.50
C GLU A 190 12.57 40.97 33.82
N HIS A 191 13.37 40.94 34.89
CA HIS A 191 13.15 41.54 36.18
C HIS A 191 12.40 42.90 36.09
N GLU A 192 11.07 42.92 36.09
CA GLU A 192 10.27 44.10 36.45
C GLU A 192 9.46 43.84 37.72
N SER A 193 10.17 43.60 38.84
CA SER A 193 9.60 43.58 40.19
C SER A 193 9.89 44.89 40.95
N ASP A 194 10.03 46.03 40.26
CA ASP A 194 10.31 47.28 40.95
C ASP A 194 9.50 48.46 40.39
N LYS A 195 8.77 49.11 41.31
CA LYS A 195 8.19 50.47 41.22
C LYS A 195 6.81 50.62 40.56
N ARG A 196 5.77 50.26 41.32
CA ARG A 196 4.54 51.08 41.38
C ARG A 196 4.21 51.45 42.84
N HIS A 197 5.01 52.35 43.39
CA HIS A 197 4.60 53.26 44.46
C HIS A 197 4.27 54.60 43.82
N LEU A 198 2.99 54.85 43.52
CA LEU A 198 2.48 56.18 43.20
C LEU A 198 1.18 56.42 43.96
N LEU A 199 1.38 56.91 45.19
CA LEU A 199 0.68 58.01 45.85
C LEU A 199 -0.80 58.24 45.48
N TYR A 200 -1.69 57.77 46.36
CA TYR A 200 -3.01 58.37 46.53
C TYR A 200 -2.87 59.73 47.25
N LEU A 201 -3.25 60.81 46.57
CA LEU A 201 -3.52 62.11 47.21
C LEU A 201 -5.04 62.22 47.48
N PRO A 202 -5.48 62.58 48.69
CA PRO A 202 -6.88 62.88 48.94
C PRO A 202 -7.19 64.31 48.49
N MET A 203 -8.22 64.48 47.65
CA MET A 203 -8.86 65.78 47.46
C MET A 203 -10.01 65.93 48.45
N GLN A 204 -9.88 66.90 49.34
CA GLN A 204 -10.98 67.47 50.11
C GLN A 204 -11.79 68.40 49.21
N GLN A 205 -13.12 68.25 49.22
CA GLN A 205 -14.10 69.35 49.30
C GLN A 205 -15.48 68.79 49.62
#